data_AF-A0A6N2S4B0-F1
#
_entry.id   AF-A0A6N2S4B0-F1
#
_cell.length_a   1.000
_cell.length_b   1.000
_cell.length_c   1.000
_cell.angle_alpha   90.00
_cell.angle_beta   90.00
_cell.angle_gamma   90.00
#
_symmetry.space_group_name_H-M   'P 1'
#
loop_
_entity.id
_entity.type
_entity.pdbx_description
1 polymer ?
#
loop_
_entity_poly.entity_id
_entity_poly.type
_entity_poly.pdbx_seq_one_letter_code
_entity_poly.pdbx_strand_id
1 'polypeptide(L)'
;MKSHTSLIAQQTRLNEWAELIRDCQGRPQGMKIDEWCQLHDITKASYYWRLRKVREAYLKTAEQTPTFVEVPSSAIHPETLLGVISNAQ
;
A
#
# COMPACT_ATOMS: atom_id res chain seq x y z
N MET A 1 -0.97 14.63 -21.83
CA MET A 1 -1.48 14.73 -20.43
C MET A 1 -2.44 13.58 -20.19
N LYS A 2 -2.40 12.91 -19.04
CA LYS A 2 -3.41 11.90 -18.69
C LYS A 2 -4.68 12.63 -18.22
N SER A 3 -5.85 12.21 -18.68
CA SER A 3 -7.12 12.75 -18.16
C SER A 3 -7.34 12.31 -16.71
N HIS A 4 -8.15 13.06 -15.97
CA HIS A 4 -8.55 12.69 -14.60
C HIS A 4 -9.14 11.27 -14.57
N THR A 5 -10.04 10.96 -15.50
CA THR A 5 -10.62 9.61 -15.66
C THR A 5 -9.57 8.54 -15.93
N SER A 6 -8.57 8.81 -16.78
CA SER A 6 -7.48 7.88 -17.05
C SER A 6 -6.60 7.63 -15.83
N LEU A 7 -6.39 8.64 -14.99
CA LEU A 7 -5.62 8.52 -13.76
C LEU A 7 -6.37 7.67 -12.73
N ILE A 8 -7.66 7.93 -12.53
CA ILE A 8 -8.52 7.12 -11.66
C ILE A 8 -8.56 5.67 -12.14
N ALA A 9 -8.80 5.43 -13.43
CA ALA A 9 -8.81 4.08 -13.99
C ALA A 9 -7.46 3.35 -13.83
N GLN A 10 -6.34 4.06 -13.85
CA GLN A 10 -5.04 3.46 -13.57
C GLN A 10 -4.93 3.07 -12.09
N GLN A 11 -5.34 3.94 -11.17
CA GLN A 11 -5.28 3.68 -9.74
C GLN A 11 -6.20 2.52 -9.34
N THR A 12 -7.43 2.47 -9.87
CA THR A 12 -8.37 1.38 -9.63
C THR A 12 -7.78 0.03 -10.00
N ARG A 13 -7.19 -0.09 -11.21
CA ARG A 13 -6.56 -1.36 -11.64
C ARG A 13 -5.38 -1.74 -10.77
N LEU A 14 -4.57 -0.78 -10.33
CA LEU A 14 -3.44 -1.06 -9.43
C LEU A 14 -3.93 -1.61 -8.09
N ASN A 15 -5.01 -1.03 -7.54
CA ASN A 15 -5.62 -1.51 -6.31
C ASN A 15 -6.18 -2.93 -6.50
N GLU A 16 -6.94 -3.18 -7.56
CA GLU A 16 -7.45 -4.53 -7.89
C GLU A 16 -6.33 -5.57 -8.02
N TRP A 17 -5.21 -5.21 -8.63
CA TRP A 17 -4.06 -6.10 -8.74
C TRP A 17 -3.37 -6.33 -7.40
N ALA A 18 -3.27 -5.30 -6.55
CA ALA A 18 -2.72 -5.44 -5.20
C ALA A 18 -3.56 -6.40 -4.35
N GLU A 19 -4.88 -6.31 -4.45
CA GLU A 19 -5.83 -7.23 -3.81
C GLU A 19 -5.62 -8.67 -4.29
N LEU A 20 -5.57 -8.88 -5.61
CA LEU A 20 -5.32 -10.18 -6.21
C LEU A 20 -3.98 -10.79 -5.78
N ILE A 21 -2.93 -9.98 -5.66
CA ILE A 21 -1.61 -10.42 -5.19
C ILE A 21 -1.67 -10.83 -3.72
N ARG A 22 -2.37 -10.05 -2.88
CA ARG A 22 -2.55 -10.35 -1.46
C ARG A 22 -3.30 -11.66 -1.26
N ASP A 23 -4.33 -11.90 -2.05
CA ASP A 23 -5.06 -13.17 -2.04
C ASP A 23 -4.17 -14.36 -2.44
N CYS A 24 -3.36 -14.22 -3.51
CA CYS A 24 -2.38 -15.24 -3.90
C CYS A 24 -1.32 -15.54 -2.83
N GLN A 25 -0.92 -14.53 -2.05
CA GLN A 25 0.01 -14.70 -0.94
C GLN A 25 -0.61 -15.51 0.22
N GLY A 26 -1.93 -15.45 0.38
CA GLY A 26 -2.70 -16.23 1.35
C GLY A 26 -3.09 -17.64 0.89
N ARG A 27 -2.62 -18.10 -0.28
CA ARG A 27 -2.97 -19.43 -0.81
C ARG A 27 -2.53 -20.57 0.13
N PRO A 28 -3.22 -21.73 0.11
CA PRO A 28 -2.85 -22.88 0.93
C PRO A 28 -1.38 -23.32 0.74
N GLN A 29 -0.76 -23.78 1.82
CA GLN A 29 0.60 -24.30 1.76
C GLN A 29 0.69 -25.46 0.76
N GLY A 30 1.69 -25.43 -0.12
CA GLY A 30 1.88 -26.43 -1.17
C GLY A 30 1.15 -26.13 -2.49
N MET A 31 0.19 -25.21 -2.51
CA MET A 31 -0.46 -24.79 -3.76
C MET A 31 0.52 -24.01 -4.64
N LYS A 32 0.66 -24.44 -5.90
CA LYS A 32 1.49 -23.76 -6.89
C LYS A 32 0.78 -22.50 -7.40
N ILE A 33 1.57 -21.51 -7.80
CA ILE A 33 1.03 -20.28 -8.40
C ILE A 33 0.23 -20.59 -9.67
N ASP A 34 0.62 -21.61 -10.44
CA ASP A 34 -0.07 -21.98 -11.68
C ASP A 34 -1.48 -22.52 -11.41
N GLU A 35 -1.64 -23.33 -10.37
CA GLU A 35 -2.93 -23.85 -9.92
C GLU A 35 -3.83 -22.72 -9.42
N TRP A 36 -3.28 -21.81 -8.60
CA TRP A 36 -4.02 -20.64 -8.12
C TRP A 36 -4.43 -19.71 -9.28
N CYS A 37 -3.55 -19.50 -10.27
CA CYS A 37 -3.86 -18.70 -11.46
C CYS A 37 -5.02 -19.30 -12.27
N GLN A 38 -5.06 -20.63 -12.43
CA GLN A 38 -6.16 -21.32 -13.10
C GLN A 38 -7.49 -21.13 -12.37
N LEU A 39 -7.50 -21.20 -11.03
CA LEU A 39 -8.70 -20.96 -10.22
C LEU A 39 -9.22 -19.52 -10.29
N HIS A 40 -8.40 -18.58 -10.77
CA HIS A 40 -8.74 -17.15 -10.84
C HIS A 40 -8.79 -16.63 -12.26
N ASP A 41 -8.86 -17.53 -13.25
CA ASP A 41 -8.98 -17.22 -14.67
C ASP A 41 -7.92 -16.24 -15.19
N ILE A 42 -6.68 -16.38 -14.70
CA ILE A 42 -5.54 -15.61 -15.16
C ILE A 42 -4.39 -16.51 -15.61
N THR A 43 -3.56 -15.98 -16.50
CA THR A 43 -2.32 -16.67 -16.86
C THR A 43 -1.23 -16.37 -15.81
N LYS A 44 -0.30 -17.32 -15.62
CA LYS A 44 0.91 -17.10 -14.82
C LYS A 44 1.69 -15.85 -15.25
N ALA A 45 1.77 -15.61 -16.56
CA ALA A 45 2.43 -14.43 -17.12
C ALA A 45 1.72 -13.13 -16.70
N SER A 46 0.39 -13.10 -16.77
CA SER A 46 -0.42 -11.97 -16.29
C SER A 46 -0.22 -11.71 -14.80
N TYR A 47 -0.17 -12.76 -13.97
CA TYR A 47 0.10 -12.65 -12.54
C TYR A 47 1.43 -11.93 -12.27
N TYR A 48 2.54 -12.43 -12.84
CA TYR A 48 3.85 -11.83 -12.59
C TYR A 48 3.98 -10.43 -13.18
N TRP A 49 3.33 -10.15 -14.31
CA TRP A 49 3.27 -8.79 -14.86
C TRP A 49 2.54 -7.83 -13.92
N ARG A 50 1.38 -8.23 -13.37
CA ARG A 50 0.62 -7.44 -12.38
C ARG A 50 1.45 -7.22 -11.10
N LEU A 51 2.11 -8.26 -10.60
CA LEU A 51 3.01 -8.17 -9.44
C LEU A 51 4.12 -7.15 -9.65
N ARG A 52 4.76 -7.19 -10.81
CA ARG A 52 5.78 -6.20 -11.19
C ARG A 52 5.20 -4.78 -11.20
N LYS A 53 4.03 -4.58 -11.81
CA LYS A 53 3.39 -3.25 -11.91
C LYS A 53 3.01 -2.67 -10.56
N VAL A 54 2.51 -3.49 -9.63
CA VAL A 54 2.20 -3.07 -8.27
C VAL A 54 3.47 -2.67 -7.51
N ARG A 55 4.56 -3.46 -7.62
CA ARG A 55 5.85 -3.09 -7.01
C ARG A 55 6.43 -1.80 -7.58
N GLU A 56 6.40 -1.62 -8.89
CA GLU A 56 6.83 -0.37 -9.54
C GLU A 56 6.03 0.84 -9.05
N ALA A 57 4.71 0.69 -8.84
CA ALA A 57 3.87 1.75 -8.32
C ALA A 57 4.20 2.09 -6.85
N TYR A 58 4.38 1.05 -6.01
CA TYR A 58 4.74 1.23 -4.60
C TYR A 58 6.07 1.98 -4.45
N LEU A 59 7.09 1.60 -5.22
CA LEU A 59 8.41 2.25 -5.18
C LEU A 59 8.32 3.73 -5.58
N LYS A 60 7.55 4.06 -6.63
CA LYS A 60 7.33 5.45 -7.04
C LYS A 60 6.65 6.28 -5.97
N THR A 61 5.72 5.70 -5.22
CA THR A 61 5.08 6.39 -4.10
C THR A 61 6.05 6.53 -2.92
N ALA A 62 6.85 5.51 -2.63
CA ALA A 62 7.86 5.56 -1.55
C ALA A 62 8.93 6.63 -1.80
N GLU A 63 9.35 6.83 -3.06
CA GLU A 63 10.24 7.93 -3.47
C GLU A 63 9.62 9.32 -3.25
N GLN A 64 8.29 9.41 -3.26
CA GLN A 64 7.54 10.66 -3.10
C GLN A 64 7.14 10.95 -1.65
N THR A 65 7.10 9.92 -0.79
CA THR A 65 6.87 10.10 0.64
C THR A 65 8.18 10.56 1.30
N PRO A 66 8.24 11.75 1.90
CA PRO A 66 9.45 12.19 2.56
C PRO A 66 9.77 11.25 3.74
N THR A 67 10.96 10.64 3.72
CA THR A 67 11.49 9.79 4.80
C THR A 67 11.58 10.54 6.14
N PHE A 68 11.60 11.87 6.08
CA PHE A 68 11.66 12.76 7.22
C PHE A 68 10.39 13.62 7.25
N VAL A 69 9.58 13.45 8.30
CA VAL A 69 8.47 14.34 8.60
C VAL A 69 8.97 15.31 9.67
N GLU A 70 9.18 16.58 9.30
CA GLU A 70 9.45 17.63 10.28
C GLU A 70 8.23 17.77 11.20
N VAL A 71 8.43 17.43 12.48
CA VAL A 71 7.42 17.70 13.49
C VAL A 71 7.42 19.21 13.72
N PRO A 72 6.27 19.90 13.58
CA PRO A 72 6.21 21.34 13.83
C PRO A 72 6.65 21.64 15.26
N SER A 73 7.50 22.64 15.45
CA SER A 73 8.05 23.01 16.76
C SER A 73 6.98 23.30 17.82
N SER A 74 5.75 23.64 17.39
CA SER A 74 4.59 23.82 18.26
C SER A 74 4.07 22.52 18.90
N ALA A 75 4.46 21.35 18.41
CA ALA A 75 4.17 20.07 19.05
C ALA A 75 5.19 19.71 20.15
N ILE A 76 6.28 20.47 20.27
CA ILE A 76 7.31 20.34 21.32
C ILE A 76 7.12 21.48 22.33
N HIS A 77 5.91 21.65 22.86
CA HIS A 77 5.71 22.51 24.02
C HIS A 77 5.73 21.67 25.30
N PRO A 78 6.56 22.01 26.30
CA PRO A 78 6.70 21.26 27.55
C PRO A 78 5.45 21.30 28.47
N GLU A 79 4.37 21.95 28.06
CA GLU A 79 3.20 22.20 28.92
C GLU A 79 2.24 21.00 29.05
N THR A 80 2.37 19.96 28.22
CA THR A 80 1.52 18.75 28.35
C THR A 80 1.93 17.84 29.51
N LEU A 81 3.16 17.96 30.04
CA LEU A 81 3.63 17.07 31.11
C LEU A 81 3.24 17.54 32.53
N LEU A 82 2.82 18.81 32.69
CA LEU A 82 2.40 19.37 33.98
C LEU A 82 0.88 19.29 34.22
N GLY A 83 0.07 19.09 33.17
CA GLY A 83 -1.40 19.01 33.28
C GLY A 83 -1.94 17.72 33.91
N VAL A 84 -1.13 16.66 34.00
CA VAL A 84 -1.52 15.37 34.62
C VAL A 84 -1.31 15.33 36.14
N ILE A 85 -0.50 16.25 36.70
CA ILE A 85 -0.11 16.20 38.11
C ILE A 85 -1.01 17.08 39.01
N SER A 86 -1.91 17.88 38.43
CA SER A 86 -2.73 18.85 39.18
C SER A 86 -4.19 18.45 39.43
N ASN A 87 -4.56 17.17 39.22
CA ASN A 87 -5.90 16.64 39.58
C ASN A 87 -5.84 15.60 40.71
N ALA A 88 -4.96 15.83 41.68
CA ALA A 88 -4.95 15.10 42.95
C ALA A 88 -4.95 16.11 44.11
N GLN A 89 -6.07 16.81 44.28
CA GLN A 89 -6.45 17.42 45.55
C GLN A 89 -7.97 17.47 45.67
#